data_AF-Q2GV86-F1
#
_entry.id   AF-Q2GV86-F1
#
_cell.length_a   1.000
_cell.length_b   1.000
_cell.length_c   1.000
_cell.angle_alpha   90.00
_cell.angle_beta   90.00
_cell.angle_gamma   90.00
#
_symmetry.space_group_name_H-M   'P 1'
#
loop_
_entity.id
_entity.type
_entity.pdbx_description
1 polymer ?
#
loop_
_entity_poly.entity_id
_entity_poly.type
_entity_poly.pdbx_seq_one_letter_code
_entity_poly.pdbx_strand_id
1 'polypeptide(L)'
;MALRPADEHDPLADTRLPPHPPAEEHHADGFDAASFFALHDFDADGNWEGEEILRTYGLMDESNKDVPEQRRVQIVQEILGLIDTNRDGRISRDEFVRFIETDGKTLPDMGTGPGHHGDDEYEYEIHHWEKYHDENTKLEDLTHPEDIEHFKKHEQMEAEQERLEKMSKQSIIESNIPSKFRRGN
;
A
#
# COMPACT_ATOMS: atom_id res chain seq x y z
N MET A 1 54.39 -46.16 14.86
CA MET A 1 54.76 -46.09 13.43
C MET A 1 53.66 -46.81 12.66
N ALA A 2 53.21 -46.22 11.55
CA ALA A 2 52.03 -46.55 10.75
C ALA A 2 50.67 -46.15 11.37
N LEU A 3 49.70 -45.59 10.66
CA LEU A 3 49.60 -44.76 9.45
C LEU A 3 48.10 -44.38 9.47
N ARG A 4 47.77 -43.10 9.30
CA ARG A 4 46.37 -42.66 9.14
C ARG A 4 45.77 -43.29 7.87
N PRO A 5 44.46 -43.59 7.86
CA PRO A 5 43.64 -43.37 6.68
C PRO A 5 42.67 -42.21 6.91
N ALA A 6 42.26 -41.65 5.80
CA ALA A 6 41.69 -40.33 5.60
C ALA A 6 40.33 -40.11 6.28
N ASP A 7 40.11 -38.88 6.74
CA ASP A 7 38.79 -38.30 7.00
C ASP A 7 37.94 -38.41 5.72
N GLU A 8 36.99 -39.33 5.75
CA GLU A 8 35.92 -39.44 4.78
C GLU A 8 34.87 -38.38 5.17
N HIS A 9 34.90 -37.27 4.45
CA HIS A 9 33.97 -36.16 4.61
C HIS A 9 32.59 -36.63 4.12
N ASP A 10 31.70 -36.99 5.05
CA ASP A 10 30.28 -37.20 4.77
C ASP A 10 29.63 -35.83 4.49
N PRO A 11 29.13 -35.57 3.26
CA PRO A 11 28.55 -34.27 2.94
C PRO A 11 27.04 -34.18 3.24
N LEU A 12 26.45 -35.10 4.01
CA LEU A 12 25.00 -35.17 4.21
C LEU A 12 24.51 -35.04 5.65
N ALA A 13 25.30 -34.45 6.55
CA ALA A 13 24.94 -34.33 7.96
C ALA A 13 25.05 -32.91 8.53
N ASP A 14 24.56 -31.87 7.83
CA ASP A 14 24.03 -30.68 8.53
C ASP A 14 23.15 -29.80 7.62
N THR A 15 21.88 -30.18 7.44
CA THR A 15 20.83 -29.24 7.01
C THR A 15 19.77 -29.16 8.10
N ARG A 16 20.20 -28.91 9.35
CA ARG A 16 19.33 -28.20 10.26
C ARG A 16 19.48 -26.72 9.93
N LEU A 17 18.60 -26.24 9.06
CA LEU A 17 18.30 -24.82 8.95
C LEU A 17 18.22 -24.25 10.38
N PRO A 18 18.90 -23.13 10.68
CA PRO A 18 18.68 -22.46 11.95
C PRO A 18 17.17 -22.22 12.09
N PRO A 19 16.60 -22.28 13.31
CA PRO A 19 15.21 -21.88 13.49
C PRO A 19 15.06 -20.48 12.90
N HIS A 20 14.16 -20.34 11.91
CA HIS A 20 13.75 -19.03 11.41
C HIS A 20 13.46 -18.16 12.62
N PRO A 21 14.07 -16.96 12.72
CA PRO A 21 13.70 -16.04 13.78
C PRO A 21 12.18 -15.81 13.69
N PRO A 22 11.44 -15.88 14.81
CA PRO A 22 10.10 -15.33 14.82
C PRO A 22 10.23 -13.82 14.66
N ALA A 23 9.47 -13.25 13.73
CA ALA A 23 9.46 -11.84 13.34
C ALA A 23 10.67 -11.42 12.48
N GLU A 24 10.50 -11.51 11.16
CA GLU A 24 11.21 -10.64 10.22
C GLU A 24 10.36 -9.38 10.08
N GLU A 25 10.94 -8.29 10.59
CA GLU A 25 10.34 -7.00 10.89
C GLU A 25 10.06 -6.22 9.60
N HIS A 26 8.80 -6.19 9.17
CA HIS A 26 8.31 -5.08 8.36
C HIS A 26 8.08 -3.93 9.35
N HIS A 27 8.49 -2.72 9.00
CA HIS A 27 8.69 -1.55 9.85
C HIS A 27 7.43 -0.98 10.59
N ALA A 28 6.60 -1.83 11.18
CA ALA A 28 5.50 -1.48 12.06
C ALA A 28 5.34 -2.54 13.14
N ASP A 29 6.40 -2.81 13.91
CA ASP A 29 6.23 -3.38 15.25
C ASP A 29 5.41 -2.38 16.08
N GLY A 30 4.08 -2.57 16.07
CA GLY A 30 3.13 -1.83 16.87
C GLY A 30 2.39 -0.71 16.14
N PHE A 31 1.76 -0.98 14.99
CA PHE A 31 0.63 -0.15 14.58
C PHE A 31 -0.57 -0.47 15.50
N ASP A 32 -0.72 0.31 16.56
CA ASP A 32 -1.89 0.20 17.44
C ASP A 32 -3.16 0.66 16.71
N ALA A 33 -4.34 0.28 17.22
CA ALA A 33 -5.60 0.57 16.52
C ALA A 33 -5.81 2.09 16.38
N ALA A 34 -5.26 2.87 17.30
CA ALA A 34 -5.30 4.32 17.27
C ALA A 34 -4.49 4.92 16.11
N SER A 35 -3.30 4.38 15.85
CA SER A 35 -2.44 4.81 14.75
C SER A 35 -3.06 4.42 13.42
N PHE A 36 -3.64 3.21 13.31
CA PHE A 36 -4.38 2.78 12.11
C PHE A 36 -5.55 3.72 11.83
N PHE A 37 -6.34 4.04 12.86
CA PHE A 37 -7.44 4.98 12.74
C PHE A 37 -6.97 6.33 12.18
N ALA A 38 -5.94 6.92 12.80
CA ALA A 38 -5.45 8.24 12.42
C ALA A 38 -4.85 8.30 11.01
N LEU A 39 -4.28 7.21 10.48
CA LEU A 39 -3.77 7.17 9.10
C LEU A 39 -4.90 7.16 8.05
N HIS A 40 -6.07 6.65 8.39
CA HIS A 40 -7.19 6.49 7.47
C HIS A 40 -8.34 7.46 7.74
N ASP A 41 -8.18 8.34 8.74
CA ASP A 41 -8.92 9.58 8.90
C ASP A 41 -8.28 10.61 7.95
N PHE A 42 -8.77 10.63 6.71
CA PHE A 42 -8.09 11.26 5.58
C PHE A 42 -8.24 12.77 5.55
N ASP A 43 -9.30 13.31 6.14
CA ASP A 43 -9.48 14.76 6.30
C ASP A 43 -9.13 15.26 7.72
N ALA A 44 -8.74 14.34 8.61
CA ALA A 44 -8.25 14.59 9.96
C ALA A 44 -9.30 15.23 10.87
N ASP A 45 -10.58 14.87 10.69
CA ASP A 45 -11.69 15.38 11.49
C ASP A 45 -11.99 14.55 12.75
N GLY A 46 -11.33 13.40 12.90
CA GLY A 46 -11.43 12.50 14.03
C GLY A 46 -12.48 11.39 13.87
N ASN A 47 -13.08 11.26 12.69
CA ASN A 47 -14.10 10.26 12.38
C ASN A 47 -13.74 9.52 11.10
N TRP A 48 -14.33 8.34 10.91
CA TRP A 48 -14.45 7.76 9.58
C TRP A 48 -15.90 7.86 9.11
N GLU A 49 -16.13 8.62 8.04
CA GLU A 49 -17.37 8.57 7.29
C GLU A 49 -17.36 7.49 6.22
N GLY A 50 -18.49 7.34 5.52
CA GLY A 50 -18.62 6.41 4.39
C GLY A 50 -17.53 6.59 3.34
N GLU A 51 -17.05 7.81 3.10
CA GLU A 51 -15.98 8.07 2.12
C GLU A 51 -14.66 7.41 2.53
N GLU A 52 -14.27 7.57 3.78
CA GLU A 52 -13.01 7.05 4.33
C GLU A 52 -13.08 5.54 4.56
N ILE A 53 -14.26 5.02 4.92
CA ILE A 53 -14.52 3.58 4.92
C ILE A 53 -14.28 3.03 3.51
N LEU A 54 -14.89 3.61 2.47
CA LEU A 54 -14.71 3.13 1.09
C LEU A 54 -13.24 3.22 0.66
N ARG A 55 -12.55 4.30 1.00
CA ARG A 55 -11.14 4.50 0.68
C ARG A 55 -10.24 3.47 1.39
N THR A 56 -10.49 3.18 2.66
CA THR A 56 -9.80 2.14 3.43
C THR A 56 -9.95 0.75 2.78
N TYR A 57 -11.10 0.46 2.17
CA TYR A 57 -11.32 -0.78 1.41
C TYR A 57 -10.84 -0.71 -0.05
N GLY A 58 -10.08 0.32 -0.44
CA GLY A 58 -9.54 0.49 -1.80
C GLY A 58 -10.61 0.70 -2.86
N LEU A 59 -11.84 1.05 -2.48
CA LEU A 59 -12.95 1.16 -3.43
C LEU A 59 -12.88 2.43 -4.26
N MET A 60 -12.11 3.43 -3.85
CA MET A 60 -11.89 4.64 -4.64
C MET A 60 -10.87 4.49 -5.75
N ASP A 61 -10.17 3.35 -5.79
CA ASP A 61 -9.17 3.07 -6.80
C ASP A 61 -9.77 2.56 -8.13
N GLU A 62 -9.04 2.78 -9.22
CA GLU A 62 -9.41 2.36 -10.58
C GLU A 62 -9.56 0.84 -10.69
N SER A 63 -8.77 0.04 -9.94
CA SER A 63 -8.89 -1.42 -9.89
C SER A 63 -10.27 -1.89 -9.40
N ASN A 64 -10.95 -1.08 -8.60
CA ASN A 64 -12.28 -1.34 -8.07
C ASN A 64 -13.40 -0.54 -8.77
N LYS A 65 -13.12 0.11 -9.92
CA LYS A 65 -14.11 0.89 -10.68
C LYS A 65 -15.35 0.09 -11.09
N ASP A 66 -15.20 -1.22 -11.29
CA ASP A 66 -16.28 -2.11 -11.72
C ASP A 66 -17.15 -2.60 -10.53
N VAL A 67 -16.78 -2.26 -9.28
CA VAL A 67 -17.61 -2.53 -8.10
C VAL A 67 -18.86 -1.63 -8.12
N PRO A 68 -20.07 -2.19 -8.17
CA PRO A 68 -21.29 -1.41 -8.27
C PRO A 68 -21.51 -0.48 -7.07
N GLU A 69 -22.12 0.70 -7.31
CA GLU A 69 -22.49 1.66 -6.25
C GLU A 69 -23.29 1.01 -5.12
N GLN A 70 -24.25 0.15 -5.46
CA GLN A 70 -25.05 -0.56 -4.47
C GLN A 70 -24.18 -1.43 -3.53
N ARG A 71 -23.11 -2.05 -4.04
CA ARG A 71 -22.19 -2.84 -3.20
C ARG A 71 -21.36 -1.93 -2.30
N ARG A 72 -20.92 -0.77 -2.79
CA ARG A 72 -20.21 0.24 -1.99
C ARG A 72 -21.07 0.71 -0.81
N VAL A 73 -22.34 1.03 -1.05
CA VAL A 73 -23.30 1.40 0.00
C VAL A 73 -23.50 0.27 1.02
N GLN A 74 -23.62 -0.98 0.57
CA GLN A 74 -23.73 -2.14 1.46
C GLN A 74 -22.50 -2.27 2.37
N ILE A 75 -21.30 -2.11 1.81
CA ILE A 75 -20.04 -2.18 2.58
C ILE A 75 -20.03 -1.14 3.68
N VAL A 76 -20.34 0.13 3.38
CA VAL A 76 -20.42 1.19 4.38
C VAL A 76 -21.43 0.84 5.48
N GLN A 77 -22.61 0.36 5.11
CA GLN A 77 -23.65 -0.02 6.08
C GLN A 77 -23.24 -1.20 6.96
N GLU A 78 -22.56 -2.20 6.39
CA GLU A 78 -22.05 -3.36 7.12
C GLU A 78 -20.99 -2.93 8.14
N ILE A 79 -20.06 -2.05 7.76
CA ILE A 79 -19.00 -1.56 8.65
C ILE A 79 -19.55 -0.66 9.76
N LEU A 80 -20.42 0.30 9.44
CA LEU A 80 -21.11 1.10 10.46
C LEU A 80 -21.91 0.19 11.40
N GLY A 81 -22.61 -0.82 10.87
CA GLY A 81 -23.37 -1.77 11.69
C GLY A 81 -22.52 -2.59 12.67
N LEU A 82 -21.21 -2.72 12.44
CA LEU A 82 -20.28 -3.43 13.30
C LEU A 82 -19.64 -2.54 14.37
N ILE A 83 -19.37 -1.28 14.05
CA ILE A 83 -18.46 -0.41 14.82
C ILE A 83 -19.18 0.83 15.38
N ASP A 84 -20.07 1.48 14.62
CA ASP A 84 -20.81 2.67 15.05
C ASP A 84 -21.86 2.29 16.12
N THR A 85 -21.46 2.42 17.39
CA THR A 85 -22.26 2.01 18.54
C THR A 85 -23.30 3.06 18.92
N ASN A 86 -22.99 4.33 18.67
CA ASN A 86 -23.84 5.46 19.02
C ASN A 86 -24.87 5.80 17.92
N ARG A 87 -24.69 5.25 16.71
CA ARG A 87 -25.52 5.39 15.51
C ARG A 87 -25.60 6.82 14.96
N ASP A 88 -24.52 7.56 15.03
CA ASP A 88 -24.41 8.90 14.44
C ASP A 88 -23.97 8.88 12.97
N GLY A 89 -23.70 7.69 12.42
CA GLY A 89 -23.42 7.48 11.00
C GLY A 89 -21.95 7.60 10.61
N ARG A 90 -21.05 7.65 11.60
CA ARG A 90 -19.59 7.72 11.45
C ARG A 90 -18.93 6.87 12.53
N ILE A 91 -17.65 6.59 12.38
CA ILE A 91 -16.89 5.80 13.36
C ILE A 91 -15.89 6.72 14.04
N SER A 92 -16.06 6.92 15.35
CA SER A 92 -15.07 7.64 16.13
C SER A 92 -13.83 6.78 16.44
N ARG A 93 -12.70 7.43 16.74
CA ARG A 93 -11.48 6.75 17.20
C ARG A 93 -11.74 5.78 18.35
N ASP A 94 -12.54 6.19 19.32
CA ASP A 94 -12.82 5.38 20.51
C ASP A 94 -13.64 4.12 20.17
N GLU A 95 -14.58 4.23 19.23
CA GLU A 95 -15.34 3.07 18.74
C GLU A 95 -14.46 2.09 17.97
N PHE A 96 -13.59 2.60 17.10
CA PHE A 96 -12.64 1.78 16.36
C PHE A 96 -11.66 1.06 17.29
N VAL A 97 -11.01 1.79 18.19
CA VAL A 97 -10.04 1.24 19.16
C VAL A 97 -10.73 0.20 20.05
N ARG A 98 -11.94 0.48 20.53
CA ARG A 98 -12.72 -0.49 21.31
C ARG A 98 -13.00 -1.75 20.48
N PHE A 99 -13.40 -1.62 19.21
CA PHE A 99 -13.70 -2.76 18.34
C PHE A 99 -12.48 -3.67 18.12
N ILE A 100 -11.29 -3.09 17.89
CA ILE A 100 -10.06 -3.86 17.66
C ILE A 100 -9.47 -4.38 18.97
N GLU A 101 -9.17 -3.50 19.93
CA GLU A 101 -8.35 -3.85 21.09
C GLU A 101 -9.16 -4.43 22.25
N THR A 102 -10.37 -3.92 22.47
CA THR A 102 -11.22 -4.38 23.58
C THR A 102 -12.08 -5.57 23.19
N ASP A 103 -12.77 -5.49 22.05
CA ASP A 103 -13.62 -6.57 21.56
C ASP A 103 -12.81 -7.67 20.84
N GLY A 104 -11.53 -7.43 20.53
CA GLY A 104 -10.63 -8.40 19.89
C GLY A 104 -11.04 -8.77 18.47
N LYS A 105 -11.74 -7.87 17.77
CA LYS A 105 -12.24 -8.10 16.41
C LYS A 105 -11.28 -7.50 15.39
N THR A 106 -11.49 -7.87 14.13
CA THR A 106 -10.76 -7.32 12.99
C THR A 106 -11.76 -6.74 12.00
N LEU A 107 -11.30 -5.81 11.15
CA LEU A 107 -12.08 -5.39 10.00
C LEU A 107 -12.38 -6.62 9.10
N PRO A 108 -13.63 -6.80 8.64
CA PRO A 108 -13.99 -7.95 7.80
C PRO A 108 -13.42 -7.78 6.38
N ASP A 109 -13.00 -8.89 5.76
CA ASP A 109 -12.73 -8.92 4.32
C ASP A 109 -14.04 -8.82 3.54
N MET A 110 -14.17 -7.79 2.70
CA MET A 110 -15.38 -7.52 1.92
C MET A 110 -15.35 -8.13 0.51
N GLY A 111 -14.28 -8.87 0.18
CA GLY A 111 -14.05 -9.49 -1.13
C GLY A 111 -13.74 -8.47 -2.22
N THR A 112 -13.23 -7.29 -1.85
CA THR A 112 -12.90 -6.19 -2.76
C THR A 112 -11.42 -6.13 -3.12
N GLY A 113 -10.69 -7.21 -2.83
CA GLY A 113 -9.23 -7.25 -2.89
C GLY A 113 -8.60 -6.78 -1.58
N PRO A 114 -7.27 -6.65 -1.53
CA PRO A 114 -6.52 -6.37 -0.30
C PRO A 114 -6.88 -5.03 0.39
N GLY A 115 -7.65 -4.15 -0.27
CA GLY A 115 -7.68 -2.73 0.10
C GLY A 115 -6.43 -2.04 -0.46
N HIS A 116 -6.43 -0.70 -0.54
CA HIS A 116 -5.26 0.08 -0.96
C HIS A 116 -4.73 0.80 0.28
N HIS A 117 -3.63 0.33 0.86
CA HIS A 117 -2.90 0.90 2.00
C HIS A 117 -1.95 2.06 1.65
N GLY A 118 -1.94 2.61 0.43
CA GLY A 118 -1.04 3.73 0.11
C GLY A 118 -1.11 4.25 -1.33
N ASP A 119 0.02 4.78 -1.81
CA ASP A 119 0.24 4.99 -3.24
C ASP A 119 0.57 3.66 -3.94
N ASP A 120 0.46 3.64 -5.26
CA ASP A 120 0.62 2.42 -6.07
C ASP A 120 1.96 1.68 -5.83
N GLU A 121 3.00 2.42 -5.44
CA GLU A 121 4.34 1.87 -5.17
C GLU A 121 4.36 1.09 -3.86
N TYR A 122 3.80 1.67 -2.79
CA TYR A 122 3.75 1.03 -1.49
C TYR A 122 2.92 -0.25 -1.51
N GLU A 123 1.79 -0.25 -2.24
CA GLU A 123 0.94 -1.44 -2.43
C GLU A 123 1.67 -2.58 -3.15
N TYR A 124 2.38 -2.25 -4.22
CA TYR A 124 3.16 -3.22 -4.97
C TYR A 124 4.26 -3.83 -4.08
N GLU A 125 4.93 -3.01 -3.26
CA GLU A 125 5.98 -3.45 -2.36
C GLU A 125 5.45 -4.43 -1.29
N ILE A 126 4.36 -4.09 -0.60
CA ILE A 126 3.89 -4.90 0.54
C ILE A 126 3.01 -6.10 0.16
N HIS A 127 2.18 -6.00 -0.88
CA HIS A 127 1.23 -7.07 -1.20
C HIS A 127 1.73 -8.07 -2.23
N HIS A 128 2.58 -7.60 -3.16
CA HIS A 128 3.00 -8.40 -4.30
C HIS A 128 4.48 -8.74 -4.21
N TRP A 129 5.34 -7.73 -4.05
CA TRP A 129 6.78 -7.93 -3.95
C TRP A 129 7.12 -8.84 -2.78
N GLU A 130 6.76 -8.51 -1.55
CA GLU A 130 7.10 -9.36 -0.38
C GLU A 130 6.51 -10.78 -0.44
N LYS A 131 5.42 -10.98 -1.19
CA LYS A 131 4.77 -12.28 -1.32
C LYS A 131 5.40 -13.18 -2.37
N TYR A 132 5.84 -12.62 -3.50
CA TYR A 132 6.30 -13.38 -4.66
C TYR A 132 7.77 -13.16 -5.00
N HIS A 133 8.39 -12.15 -4.40
CA HIS A 133 9.73 -11.69 -4.66
C HIS A 133 10.50 -11.43 -3.36
N ASP A 134 11.81 -11.48 -3.43
CA ASP A 134 12.71 -11.20 -2.30
C ASP A 134 14.00 -10.53 -2.79
N GLU A 135 14.96 -10.31 -1.90
CA GLU A 135 16.25 -9.69 -2.22
C GLU A 135 17.08 -10.43 -3.28
N ASN A 136 16.77 -11.70 -3.57
CA ASN A 136 17.40 -12.53 -4.58
C ASN A 136 16.62 -12.57 -5.90
N THR A 137 15.41 -12.00 -5.96
CA THR A 137 14.62 -11.88 -7.19
C THR A 137 15.41 -11.12 -8.25
N LYS A 138 15.49 -11.68 -9.44
CA LYS A 138 16.12 -11.03 -10.59
C LYS A 138 15.07 -10.38 -11.46
N LEU A 139 15.51 -9.43 -12.29
CA LEU A 139 14.65 -8.77 -13.28
C LEU A 139 13.89 -9.75 -14.19
N GLU A 140 14.50 -10.89 -14.49
CA GLU A 140 13.92 -11.96 -15.30
C GLU A 140 12.78 -12.74 -14.61
N ASP A 141 12.67 -12.64 -13.28
CA ASP A 141 11.63 -13.29 -12.47
C ASP A 141 10.37 -12.40 -12.31
N LEU A 142 10.48 -11.09 -12.62
CA LEU A 142 9.40 -10.08 -12.55
C LEU A 142 8.40 -10.22 -13.71
N THR A 143 7.66 -11.32 -13.72
CA THR A 143 6.81 -11.73 -14.85
C THR A 143 5.35 -11.93 -14.48
N HIS A 144 4.97 -11.69 -13.23
CA HIS A 144 3.56 -11.74 -12.85
C HIS A 144 2.79 -10.63 -13.56
N PRO A 145 1.51 -10.85 -13.90
CA PRO A 145 0.68 -9.82 -14.51
C PRO A 145 0.73 -8.48 -13.75
N GLU A 146 0.73 -8.55 -12.42
CA GLU A 146 0.83 -7.40 -11.52
C GLU A 146 2.20 -6.68 -11.62
N ASP A 147 3.32 -7.41 -11.77
CA ASP A 147 4.66 -6.84 -12.04
C ASP A 147 4.64 -6.02 -13.34
N ILE A 148 4.08 -6.61 -14.40
CA ILE A 148 4.05 -6.02 -15.74
C ILE A 148 3.18 -4.76 -15.75
N GLU A 149 2.01 -4.79 -15.10
CA GLU A 149 1.12 -3.63 -15.02
C GLU A 149 1.71 -2.52 -14.18
N HIS A 150 2.31 -2.84 -13.03
CA HIS A 150 3.00 -1.87 -12.18
C HIS A 150 4.11 -1.12 -12.95
N PHE A 151 5.03 -1.84 -13.60
CA PHE A 151 6.11 -1.21 -14.37
C PHE A 151 5.62 -0.42 -15.58
N LYS A 152 4.58 -0.92 -16.28
CA LYS A 152 3.98 -0.20 -17.40
C LYS A 152 3.38 1.13 -16.94
N LYS A 153 2.81 1.20 -15.74
CA LYS A 153 2.27 2.44 -15.16
C LYS A 153 3.40 3.41 -14.83
N HIS A 154 4.50 2.94 -14.25
CA HIS A 154 5.72 3.75 -14.05
C HIS A 154 6.28 4.32 -15.34
N GLU A 155 6.45 3.49 -16.38
CA GLU A 155 6.92 3.95 -17.69
C GLU A 155 6.03 5.07 -18.27
N GLN A 156 4.71 4.98 -18.07
CA GLN A 156 3.76 6.00 -18.52
C GLN A 156 3.89 7.30 -17.72
N MET A 157 3.99 7.20 -16.38
CA MET A 157 4.15 8.35 -15.50
C MET A 157 5.47 9.09 -15.76
N GLU A 158 6.58 8.35 -15.93
CA GLU A 158 7.88 8.93 -16.28
C GLU A 158 7.82 9.65 -17.64
N ALA A 159 7.20 9.05 -18.65
CA ALA A 159 7.06 9.65 -19.97
C ALA A 159 6.20 10.93 -19.94
N GLU A 160 5.14 10.95 -19.14
CA GLU A 160 4.31 12.13 -18.94
C GLU A 160 5.08 13.23 -18.19
N GLN A 161 5.80 12.88 -17.13
CA GLN A 161 6.62 13.82 -16.37
C GLN A 161 7.72 14.43 -17.25
N GLU A 162 8.41 13.63 -18.07
CA GLU A 162 9.43 14.13 -18.99
C GLU A 162 8.81 15.10 -20.02
N ARG A 163 7.60 14.82 -20.50
CA ARG A 163 6.86 15.71 -21.40
C ARG A 163 6.50 17.03 -20.73
N LEU A 164 5.98 16.99 -19.51
CA LEU A 164 5.64 18.17 -18.71
C LEU A 164 6.89 19.01 -18.40
N GLU A 165 8.00 18.38 -18.06
CA GLU A 165 9.29 19.05 -17.85
C GLU A 165 9.79 19.74 -19.11
N LYS A 166 9.70 19.07 -20.28
CA LYS A 166 10.07 19.66 -21.57
C LYS A 166 9.22 20.90 -21.86
N MET A 167 7.91 20.86 -21.57
CA MET A 167 7.00 22.01 -21.74
C MET A 167 7.29 23.14 -20.74
N SER A 168 7.60 22.80 -19.48
CA SER A 168 7.97 23.76 -18.43
C SER A 168 9.30 24.46 -18.73
N LYS A 169 10.31 23.72 -19.20
CA LYS A 169 11.61 24.25 -19.64
C LYS A 169 11.48 25.18 -20.86
N GLN A 170 10.38 25.09 -21.62
CA GLN A 170 10.12 25.92 -22.80
C GLN A 170 9.41 27.25 -22.50
N SER A 171 9.04 27.56 -21.25
CA SER A 171 8.20 28.72 -20.92
C SER A 171 8.90 29.87 -20.19
N ILE A 172 9.85 30.51 -20.88
CA ILE A 172 9.84 31.98 -20.96
C ILE A 172 9.54 32.35 -22.40
N ILE A 173 8.26 32.54 -22.71
CA ILE A 173 7.83 33.09 -24.00
C ILE A 173 7.88 34.61 -23.86
N GLU A 174 8.95 35.24 -24.34
CA GLU A 174 9.15 36.70 -24.23
C GLU A 174 7.98 37.54 -24.78
N SER A 175 7.24 37.00 -25.75
CA SER A 175 6.06 37.65 -26.33
C SER A 175 4.86 37.72 -25.38
N ASN A 176 4.76 36.82 -24.40
CA ASN A 176 3.73 36.83 -23.35
C ASN A 176 4.10 37.68 -22.13
N ILE A 177 5.31 38.24 -22.08
CA ILE A 177 5.69 39.21 -21.05
C ILE A 177 4.89 40.50 -21.30
N PRO A 178 4.00 40.91 -20.36
CA PRO A 178 3.24 42.14 -20.49
C PRO A 178 4.17 43.34 -20.72
N SER A 179 3.78 44.26 -21.60
CA SER A 179 4.61 45.40 -22.02
C SER A 179 5.21 46.20 -20.84
N LYS A 180 4.49 46.26 -19.71
CA LYS A 180 4.95 46.92 -18.46
C LYS A 180 6.22 46.30 -17.82
N PHE A 181 6.62 45.09 -18.20
CA PHE A 181 7.80 44.39 -17.67
C PHE A 181 8.94 44.22 -18.70
N ARG A 182 8.75 44.68 -19.95
CA ARG A 182 9.83 44.71 -20.94
C ARG A 182 10.72 45.92 -20.64
N ARG A 183 11.98 45.70 -20.25
CA ARG A 183 12.95 46.80 -20.11
C ARG A 183 13.28 47.32 -21.49
N GLY A 184 12.86 48.54 -21.79
CA GLY A 184 13.13 49.21 -23.06
C GLY A 184 14.63 49.39 -23.28
N ASN A 185 15.05 49.12 -24.52
CA ASN A 185 16.35 49.53 -25.05
C ASN A 185 16.22 50.92 -25.67
#